data_AF-A0AAJ4B2A1-F1
#
_entry.id   AF-A0AAJ4B2A1-F1
#
_cell.length_a   1.000
_cell.length_b   1.000
_cell.length_c   1.000
_cell.angle_alpha   90.00
_cell.angle_beta   90.00
_cell.angle_gamma   90.00
#
_symmetry.space_group_name_H-M   'P 1'
#
loop_
_entity.id
_entity.type
_entity.pdbx_description
1 polymer ?
#
loop_
_entity_poly.entity_id
_entity_poly.type
_entity_poly.pdbx_seq_one_letter_code
_entity_poly.pdbx_strand_id
1 'polypeptide(L)'
;MSQANTNPSWMTLTAESVSVKLSKPAEVNSVQVDSVTMRAPTVRDVRTAQAAANGDDEQRELNLFASLAEMGVRDLEGLSLKDYSRLQAGYFRLVRDDEL
;
A
#
# COMPACT_ATOMS: atom_id res chain seq x y z
N MET A 1 26.25 -14.81 -8.23
CA MET A 1 25.38 -14.01 -9.14
C MET A 1 24.40 -13.27 -8.25
N SER A 2 24.79 -12.10 -7.73
CA SER A 2 23.96 -11.32 -6.81
C SER A 2 22.86 -10.66 -7.63
N GLN A 3 21.62 -11.15 -7.55
CA GLN A 3 20.50 -10.42 -8.10
C GLN A 3 20.37 -9.14 -7.26
N ALA A 4 20.79 -8.00 -7.82
CA ALA A 4 20.47 -6.72 -7.23
C ALA A 4 18.93 -6.61 -7.23
N ASN A 5 18.32 -6.75 -6.06
CA ASN A 5 16.92 -6.44 -5.80
C ASN A 5 16.73 -4.93 -5.96
N THR A 6 16.80 -4.45 -7.21
CA THR A 6 16.66 -3.04 -7.56
C THR A 6 15.19 -2.69 -7.44
N ASN A 7 14.76 -2.36 -6.23
CA ASN A 7 13.45 -1.74 -6.03
C ASN A 7 13.38 -0.47 -6.87
N PRO A 8 12.23 -0.17 -7.48
CA PRO A 8 12.09 1.04 -8.28
C PRO A 8 12.32 2.28 -7.40
N SER A 9 12.78 3.38 -7.99
CA SER A 9 13.15 4.60 -7.25
C SER A 9 12.01 5.26 -6.45
N TRP A 10 10.76 4.86 -6.71
CA TRP A 10 9.58 5.30 -5.98
C TRP A 10 9.18 4.37 -4.83
N MET A 11 9.92 3.29 -4.56
CA MET A 11 9.62 2.31 -3.52
C MET A 11 10.83 2.07 -2.61
N THR A 12 10.60 2.12 -1.31
CA THR A 12 11.53 1.61 -0.30
C THR A 12 10.86 0.45 0.42
N LEU A 13 11.47 -0.74 0.36
CA LEU A 13 10.93 -1.95 0.99
C LEU A 13 11.79 -2.32 2.19
N THR A 14 11.13 -2.71 3.28
CA THR A 14 11.73 -3.27 4.49
C THR A 14 10.95 -4.52 4.87
N ALA A 15 11.44 -5.28 5.86
CA ALA A 15 10.72 -6.46 6.37
C ALA A 15 9.37 -6.11 7.01
N GLU A 16 9.21 -4.88 7.52
CA GLU A 16 8.03 -4.48 8.30
C GLU A 16 7.08 -3.55 7.54
N SER A 17 7.53 -2.96 6.43
CA SER A 17 6.75 -1.95 5.70
C SER A 17 7.29 -1.71 4.29
N VAL A 18 6.43 -1.12 3.46
CA VAL A 18 6.79 -0.54 2.17
C VAL A 18 6.40 0.92 2.13
N SER A 19 7.34 1.78 1.76
CA SER A 19 7.11 3.21 1.54
C SER A 19 7.11 3.53 0.06
N VAL A 20 6.04 4.18 -0.42
CA VAL A 20 5.82 4.54 -1.81
C VAL A 20 5.85 6.06 -1.95
N LYS A 21 6.79 6.57 -2.74
CA LYS A 21 6.85 7.98 -3.13
C LYS A 21 5.79 8.26 -4.20
N LEU A 22 4.90 9.20 -3.90
CA LEU A 22 3.83 9.63 -4.80
C LEU A 22 4.40 10.42 -5.98
N SER A 23 3.67 10.44 -7.08
CA SER A 23 4.03 11.22 -8.26
C SER A 23 3.80 12.72 -8.09
N LYS A 24 2.88 13.09 -7.19
CA LYS A 24 2.53 14.44 -6.74
C LYS A 24 2.11 14.38 -5.25
N PRO A 25 2.22 15.48 -4.51
CA PRO A 25 1.67 15.54 -3.15
C PRO A 25 0.18 15.18 -3.14
N ALA A 26 -0.26 14.43 -2.12
CA ALA A 26 -1.66 14.12 -1.88
C ALA A 26 -2.05 14.45 -0.44
N GLU A 27 -3.32 14.83 -0.25
CA GLU A 27 -3.87 15.06 1.08
C GLU A 27 -4.30 13.72 1.69
N VAL A 28 -3.72 13.39 2.85
CA VAL A 28 -4.02 12.20 3.63
C VAL A 28 -4.29 12.63 5.05
N ASN A 29 -5.47 12.29 5.60
CA ASN A 29 -5.89 12.74 6.94
C ASN A 29 -5.73 14.26 7.13
N SER A 30 -6.06 15.05 6.09
CA SER A 30 -5.90 16.51 6.04
C SER A 30 -4.46 17.04 6.14
N VAL A 31 -3.45 16.18 5.88
CA VAL A 31 -2.04 16.53 5.81
C VAL A 31 -1.51 16.25 4.40
N GLN A 32 -0.78 17.20 3.82
CA GLN A 32 -0.10 16.98 2.55
C GLN A 32 1.10 16.06 2.73
N VAL A 33 1.14 14.98 1.97
CA VAL A 33 2.23 13.98 1.99
C VAL A 33 2.77 13.72 0.60
N ASP A 34 4.08 13.51 0.51
CA ASP A 34 4.76 13.11 -0.73
C ASP A 34 4.97 11.59 -0.83
N SER A 35 4.67 10.87 0.25
CA SER A 35 4.87 9.43 0.35
C SER A 35 3.81 8.80 1.25
N VAL A 36 3.41 7.58 0.89
CA VAL A 36 2.50 6.75 1.68
C VAL A 36 3.24 5.49 2.10
N THR A 37 3.13 5.10 3.35
CA THR A 37 3.78 3.90 3.89
C THR A 37 2.73 2.89 4.30
N MET A 38 2.85 1.66 3.82
CA MET A 38 2.02 0.54 4.25
C MET A 38 2.83 -0.39 5.15
N ARG A 39 2.30 -0.69 6.34
CA ARG A 39 2.87 -1.72 7.22
C ARG A 39 2.61 -3.13 6.67
N ALA A 40 3.41 -4.09 7.11
CA ALA A 40 3.19 -5.50 6.79
C ALA A 40 1.80 -5.94 7.25
N PRO A 41 1.02 -6.62 6.39
CA PRO A 41 -0.32 -7.04 6.73
C PRO A 41 -0.31 -8.17 7.75
N THR A 42 -1.26 -8.11 8.69
CA THR A 42 -1.57 -9.23 9.55
C THR A 42 -2.77 -10.01 9.00
N VAL A 43 -2.94 -11.26 9.45
CA VAL A 43 -4.16 -12.04 9.15
C VAL A 43 -5.43 -11.31 9.62
N ARG A 44 -5.33 -10.52 10.70
CA ARG A 44 -6.46 -9.72 11.20
C ARG A 44 -6.88 -8.64 10.21
N ASP A 45 -5.92 -7.98 9.56
CA ASP A 45 -6.20 -6.93 8.57
C ASP A 45 -6.97 -7.51 7.38
N VAL A 46 -6.46 -8.62 6.83
CA VAL A 46 -7.09 -9.32 5.70
C VAL A 46 -8.52 -9.74 6.04
N ARG A 47 -8.74 -10.32 7.23
CA ARG A 47 -10.08 -10.74 7.67
C ARG A 47 -11.03 -9.56 7.87
N THR A 48 -10.53 -8.45 8.40
CA THR A 48 -11.35 -7.25 8.62
C THR A 48 -11.77 -6.63 7.30
N ALA A 49 -10.84 -6.51 6.35
CA ALA A 49 -11.13 -6.01 5.01
C ALA A 49 -12.12 -6.92 4.26
N GLN A 50 -11.95 -8.25 4.35
CA GLN A 50 -12.86 -9.22 3.73
C GLN A 50 -14.28 -9.12 4.30
N ALA A 51 -14.43 -8.89 5.61
CA ALA A 51 -15.73 -8.74 6.24
C ALA A 51 -16.42 -7.42 5.84
N ALA A 52 -15.65 -6.34 5.67
CA ALA A 52 -16.17 -5.04 5.26
C ALA A 52 -16.58 -4.97 3.78
N ALA A 53 -15.99 -5.84 2.96
CA ALA A 53 -16.16 -5.86 1.50
C ALA A 53 -17.53 -6.37 1.00
N ASN A 54 -18.30 -7.11 1.81
CA ASN A 54 -19.58 -7.70 1.39
C ASN A 54 -19.54 -8.49 0.06
N GLY A 55 -18.39 -9.10 -0.27
CA GLY A 55 -18.18 -9.86 -1.51
C GLY A 55 -17.61 -9.05 -2.69
N ASP A 56 -17.34 -7.76 -2.50
CA ASP A 56 -16.70 -6.89 -3.49
C ASP A 56 -15.17 -6.89 -3.32
N ASP A 57 -14.47 -7.47 -4.28
CA ASP A 57 -13.01 -7.59 -4.24
C ASP A 57 -12.27 -6.25 -4.29
N GLU A 58 -12.85 -5.24 -4.95
CA GLU A 58 -12.28 -3.90 -5.07
C GLU A 58 -12.41 -3.18 -3.72
N GLN A 59 -13.59 -3.26 -3.09
CA GLN A 59 -13.78 -2.73 -1.74
C GLN A 59 -12.90 -3.44 -0.72
N ARG A 60 -12.68 -4.75 -0.84
CA ARG A 60 -11.75 -5.47 0.03
C ARG A 60 -10.35 -4.88 -0.07
N GLU A 61 -9.84 -4.66 -1.28
CA GLU A 61 -8.49 -4.12 -1.48
C GLU A 61 -8.38 -2.71 -0.91
N LEU A 62 -9.33 -1.83 -1.22
CA LEU A 62 -9.37 -0.46 -0.68
C LEU A 62 -9.38 -0.45 0.85
N ASN A 63 -10.22 -1.27 1.48
CA ASN A 63 -10.28 -1.39 2.93
C ASN A 63 -8.98 -1.92 3.54
N LEU A 64 -8.35 -2.90 2.89
CA LEU A 64 -7.07 -3.43 3.34
C LEU A 64 -5.99 -2.35 3.26
N PHE A 65 -5.83 -1.69 2.12
CA PHE A 65 -4.78 -0.71 1.91
C PHE A 65 -4.96 0.52 2.80
N ALA A 66 -6.18 1.00 2.98
CA ALA A 66 -6.52 2.05 3.93
C ALA A 66 -6.05 1.70 5.36
N SER A 67 -6.30 0.46 5.81
CA SER A 67 -5.85 -0.02 7.13
C SER A 67 -4.32 -0.12 7.24
N LEU A 68 -3.63 -0.58 6.19
CA LEU A 68 -2.17 -0.73 6.19
C LEU A 68 -1.44 0.62 6.09
N ALA A 69 -2.03 1.58 5.39
CA ALA A 69 -1.50 2.93 5.19
C ALA A 69 -1.96 3.94 6.25
N GLU A 70 -2.79 3.51 7.20
CA GLU A 70 -3.38 4.35 8.26
C GLU A 70 -4.08 5.61 7.71
N MET A 71 -4.83 5.43 6.61
CA MET A 71 -5.56 6.50 5.92
C MET A 71 -7.03 6.14 5.69
N GLY A 72 -7.85 7.16 5.42
CA GLY A 72 -9.23 6.96 5.01
C GLY A 72 -9.32 6.38 3.59
N VAL A 73 -10.34 5.55 3.34
CA VAL A 73 -10.62 5.01 1.99
C VAL A 73 -10.81 6.13 0.96
N ARG A 74 -11.44 7.24 1.35
CA ARG A 74 -11.64 8.41 0.47
C ARG A 74 -10.33 9.05 0.02
N ASP A 75 -9.35 9.12 0.92
CA ASP A 75 -8.04 9.69 0.61
C ASP A 75 -7.28 8.76 -0.36
N LEU A 76 -7.41 7.45 -0.15
CA LEU A 76 -6.87 6.43 -1.04
C LEU A 76 -7.52 6.48 -2.44
N GLU A 77 -8.84 6.63 -2.53
CA GLU A 77 -9.59 6.80 -3.78
C GLU A 77 -9.24 8.11 -4.50
N GLY A 78 -8.83 9.14 -3.76
CA GLY A 78 -8.38 10.42 -4.30
C GLY A 78 -6.99 10.37 -4.95
N LEU A 79 -6.23 9.28 -4.78
CA LEU A 79 -4.93 9.13 -5.41
C LEU A 79 -5.03 8.98 -6.92
N SER A 80 -3.97 9.38 -7.62
CA SER A 80 -3.86 9.07 -9.04
C SER A 80 -3.78 7.55 -9.25
N LEU A 81 -4.37 7.03 -10.34
CA LEU A 81 -4.29 5.59 -10.67
C LEU A 81 -2.83 5.08 -10.70
N LYS A 82 -1.90 5.93 -11.16
CA LYS A 82 -0.46 5.60 -11.15
C LYS A 82 0.07 5.36 -9.74
N ASP A 83 -0.30 6.19 -8.77
CA ASP A 83 0.17 6.07 -7.40
C ASP A 83 -0.55 4.94 -6.65
N TYR A 84 -1.83 4.73 -6.95
CA TYR A 84 -2.56 3.55 -6.49
C TYR A 84 -1.91 2.24 -6.97
N SER A 85 -1.57 2.13 -8.26
CA SER A 85 -0.86 0.96 -8.80
C SER A 85 0.52 0.75 -8.18
N ARG A 86 1.20 1.83 -7.76
CA ARG A 86 2.47 1.73 -7.01
C ARG A 86 2.26 1.15 -5.61
N LEU A 87 1.17 1.53 -4.93
CA LEU A 87 0.79 0.90 -3.66
C LEU A 87 0.52 -0.59 -3.86
N GLN A 88 -0.30 -0.97 -4.84
CA GLN A 88 -0.55 -2.39 -5.16
C GLN A 88 0.76 -3.17 -5.35
N ALA A 89 1.67 -2.66 -6.19
CA ALA A 89 2.97 -3.28 -6.42
C ALA A 89 3.83 -3.37 -5.14
N GLY A 90 3.80 -2.34 -4.30
CA GLY A 90 4.48 -2.33 -3.01
C GLY A 90 3.94 -3.38 -2.06
N TYR A 91 2.61 -3.46 -1.91
CA TYR A 91 1.95 -4.49 -1.11
C TYR A 91 2.33 -5.90 -1.57
N PHE A 92 2.22 -6.18 -2.88
CA PHE A 92 2.57 -7.50 -3.42
C PHE A 92 4.03 -7.88 -3.17
N ARG A 93 4.95 -6.90 -3.16
CA ARG A 93 6.35 -7.17 -2.87
C ARG A 93 6.61 -7.34 -1.37
N LEU A 94 5.87 -6.64 -0.52
CA LEU A 94 5.95 -6.78 0.94
C LEU A 94 5.42 -8.13 1.44
N VAL A 95 4.43 -8.71 0.78
CA VAL A 95 3.87 -10.04 1.15
C VAL A 95 4.54 -11.21 0.44
N ARG A 96 5.34 -10.94 -0.60
CA ARG A 96 6.17 -11.97 -1.22
C ARG A 96 7.43 -12.15 -0.38
N ASP A 97 7.73 -13.39 -0.05
CA ASP A 97 8.94 -13.82 0.65
C ASP A 97 10.17 -13.78 -0.30
N ASP A 98 10.28 -12.73 -1.12
CA ASP A 98 11.45 -12.51 -1.96
C ASP A 98 12.53 -11.95 -1.02
N GLU A 99 13.40 -12.83 -0.52
CA GLU A 99 14.58 -12.53 0.30
C GLU A 99 15.20 -11.18 -0.12
N LEU A 100 15.17 -10.19 0.77
CA LEU A 100 15.84 -8.89 0.58
C LEU A 100 17.36 -9.03 0.61
#